data_AF-A0A6G0ZQE9-F1
#
_entry.id   AF-A0A6G0ZQE9-F1
#
_cell.length_a   1.000
_cell.length_b   1.000
_cell.length_c   1.000
_cell.angle_alpha   90.00
_cell.angle_beta   90.00
_cell.angle_gamma   90.00
#
_symmetry.space_group_name_H-M   'P 1'
#
loop_
_entity.id
_entity.type
_entity.pdbx_description
1 polymer ?
#
loop_
_entity_poly.entity_id
_entity_poly.type
_entity_poly.pdbx_seq_one_letter_code
_entity_poly.pdbx_strand_id
1 'polypeptide(L)' 'MSAPGVQLPRKEWVTLNRLRTGHGKTGNSLRKWGLKDTPQCDYGHDNKTANHIVEECLVRNLPGGMKHLHKVTAAAT' A
#
# COMPACT_ATOMS: atom_id res chain seq x y z
N MET A 1 23.50 2.93 5.64
CA MET A 1 22.65 2.70 4.45
C MET A 1 21.27 3.27 4.73
N SER A 2 20.78 4.19 3.91
CA SER A 2 19.44 4.78 4.08
C SER A 2 18.40 3.98 3.29
N ALA A 3 17.18 3.87 3.81
CA ALA A 3 16.13 3.10 3.15
C ALA A 3 15.70 3.74 1.80
N PRO A 4 15.41 2.94 0.76
CA PRO A 4 14.97 3.43 -0.55
C PRO A 4 13.76 4.34 -0.46
N GLY A 5 13.84 5.60 -0.89
CA GLY A 5 12.73 6.57 -0.89
C GLY A 5 12.72 7.56 0.27
N VAL A 6 13.74 7.56 1.15
CA VAL A 6 13.89 8.51 2.26
C VAL A 6 13.90 9.99 1.82
N GLN A 7 14.29 10.26 0.57
CA GLN A 7 14.32 11.59 -0.04
C GLN A 7 12.93 12.13 -0.41
N LEU A 8 11.89 11.29 -0.41
CA LEU A 8 10.52 11.70 -0.70
C LEU A 8 9.99 12.61 0.42
N PRO A 9 9.03 13.51 0.10
CA PRO A 9 8.27 14.22 1.11
C PRO A 9 7.75 13.27 2.20
N ARG A 10 7.78 13.72 3.46
CA ARG A 10 7.45 12.90 4.64
C ARG A 10 6.13 12.11 4.48
N LYS A 11 5.09 12.72 3.90
CA LYS A 11 3.78 12.09 3.71
C LYS A 11 3.86 10.89 2.76
N GLU A 12 4.58 11.03 1.66
CA GLU A 12 4.80 9.98 0.67
C GLU A 12 5.68 8.88 1.25
N TRP A 13 6.76 9.27 1.93
CA TRP A 13 7.69 8.32 2.55
C TRP A 13 7.01 7.43 3.59
N VAL A 14 6.17 8.02 4.45
CA VAL A 14 5.38 7.28 5.43
C VAL A 14 4.35 6.37 4.75
N THR A 15 3.72 6.82 3.67
CA THR A 15 2.73 6.02 2.93
C THR A 15 3.37 4.83 2.24
N LEU A 16 4.53 5.03 1.60
CA LEU A 16 5.33 4.00 0.98
C LEU A 16 5.74 2.92 2.00
N ASN A 17 6.23 3.32 3.18
CA ASN A 17 6.61 2.37 4.22
C ASN A 17 5.41 1.59 4.77
N ARG A 18 4.26 2.25 4.95
CA ARG A 18 3.02 1.58 5.34
C ARG A 18 2.62 0.47 4.38
N LEU A 19 2.68 0.75 3.07
CA LEU A 19 2.41 -0.24 2.03
C LEU A 19 3.43 -1.38 2.07
N ARG A 20 4.73 -1.08 2.14
CA ARG A 20 5.82 -2.07 2.21
C ARG A 20 5.70 -3.04 3.38
N THR A 21 5.30 -2.54 4.54
CA THR A 21 5.15 -3.38 5.73
C THR A 21 3.80 -4.08 5.78
N GLY A 22 2.88 -3.79 4.85
CA GLY A 22 1.51 -4.31 4.90
C GLY A 22 0.62 -3.63 5.96
N HIS A 23 1.11 -2.55 6.58
CA HIS A 23 0.49 -1.90 7.73
C HIS A 23 0.03 -0.50 7.37
N GLY A 24 -1.27 -0.23 7.39
CA GLY A 24 -1.78 1.10 7.06
C GLY A 24 -3.29 1.18 7.19
N LYS A 25 -3.89 2.24 6.64
CA LYS A 25 -5.36 2.39 6.56
C LYS A 25 -5.94 1.51 5.44
N THR A 26 -5.67 0.22 5.51
CA THR A 26 -6.23 -0.78 4.60
C THR A 26 -7.63 -1.18 5.07
N GLY A 27 -8.48 -1.71 4.18
CA GLY A 27 -9.83 -2.12 4.55
C GLY A 27 -9.82 -3.18 5.65
N ASN A 28 -8.86 -4.11 5.59
CA ASN A 28 -8.64 -5.11 6.64
C ASN A 28 -8.32 -4.46 7.99
N SER A 29 -7.40 -3.48 8.03
CA SER A 29 -7.05 -2.77 9.26
C SER A 29 -8.22 -1.96 9.82
N LEU A 30 -8.98 -1.28 8.94
CA LEU A 30 -10.14 -0.48 9.36
C LEU A 30 -11.25 -1.38 9.94
N ARG A 31 -11.50 -2.55 9.35
CA ARG A 31 -12.42 -3.53 9.92
C ARG A 31 -11.95 -4.08 11.25
N LYS A 32 -10.66 -4.41 11.38
CA LYS A 32 -10.08 -4.86 12.65
C LYS A 32 -10.25 -3.84 13.77
N TRP A 33 -10.25 -2.54 13.44
CA TRP A 33 -10.47 -1.45 14.40
C TRP A 33 -11.93 -1.05 14.59
N GLY A 34 -12.88 -1.75 13.95
CA GLY A 34 -14.31 -1.40 14.03
C GLY A 34 -14.66 -0.07 13.35
N LEU A 35 -13.80 0.44 12.46
CA LEU A 35 -14.02 1.69 11.72
C LEU A 35 -14.68 1.48 10.35
N LYS A 36 -14.83 0.23 9.91
CA LYS A 36 -15.55 -0.15 8.69
C LYS A 36 -16.19 -1.53 8.90
N ASP A 37 -17.41 -1.70 8.43
CA ASP A 37 -18.14 -2.96 8.58
C ASP A 37 -17.54 -4.08 7.73
N THR A 38 -17.07 -3.75 6.51
CA THR A 38 -16.49 -4.71 5.56
C THR A 38 -15.03 -4.37 5.22
N PRO A 39 -14.15 -5.37 5.07
CA PRO A 39 -12.76 -5.13 4.69
C PRO A 39 -12.60 -4.99 3.17
N GLN A 40 -13.70 -5.03 2.43
CA GLN A 40 -13.74 -5.13 0.99
C GLN A 40 -13.08 -3.95 0.29
N CYS A 41 -12.44 -4.29 -0.83
CA CYS A 41 -11.96 -3.35 -1.81
C CYS A 41 -13.13 -2.75 -2.58
N ASP A 42 -12.99 -1.49 -2.97
CA ASP A 42 -14.03 -0.75 -3.68
C ASP A 42 -14.33 -1.37 -5.08
N TYR A 43 -13.46 -2.28 -5.54
CA TYR A 43 -13.55 -3.00 -6.81
C TYR A 43 -13.92 -4.49 -6.64
N GLY A 44 -14.50 -4.88 -5.50
CA GLY A 44 -15.12 -6.19 -5.32
C GLY A 44 -14.23 -7.28 -4.71
N HIS A 45 -12.96 -7.00 -4.38
CA HIS A 45 -12.14 -7.98 -3.66
C HIS A 45 -12.50 -8.04 -2.17
N ASP A 46 -12.62 -9.24 -1.62
CA ASP A 46 -13.12 -9.45 -0.25
C ASP A 46 -12.26 -8.80 0.83
N ASN A 47 -10.95 -8.74 0.63
CA ASN A 47 -10.02 -8.15 1.60
C ASN A 47 -9.10 -7.12 0.92
N LYS A 48 -9.30 -5.85 1.25
CA LYS A 48 -8.38 -4.78 0.86
C LYS A 48 -7.19 -4.77 1.83
N THR A 49 -6.16 -5.55 1.52
CA THR A 49 -4.83 -5.51 2.16
C THR A 49 -3.88 -4.64 1.33
N ALA A 50 -2.71 -4.30 1.89
CA ALA A 50 -1.69 -3.59 1.12
C ALA A 50 -1.13 -4.43 -0.03
N ASN A 51 -0.93 -5.75 0.18
CA ASN A 51 -0.56 -6.67 -0.91
C ASN A 51 -1.62 -6.66 -2.00
N HIS A 52 -2.90 -6.77 -1.65
CA HIS A 52 -3.99 -6.67 -2.61
C HIS A 52 -3.94 -5.35 -3.39
N ILE A 53 -3.77 -4.21 -2.69
CA ILE A 53 -3.68 -2.90 -3.34
C ILE A 53 -2.53 -2.85 -4.35
N VAL A 54 -1.38 -3.43 -4.03
CA VAL A 54 -0.15 -3.32 -4.83
C VAL A 54 -0.07 -4.38 -5.94
N GLU A 55 -0.54 -5.59 -5.71
CA GLU A 55 -0.35 -6.75 -6.61
C GLU A 55 -1.61 -7.05 -7.44
N GLU A 56 -2.81 -6.92 -6.85
CA GLU A 56 -4.02 -7.55 -7.38
C GLU A 56 -5.13 -6.55 -7.74
N CYS A 57 -5.09 -5.35 -7.18
CA CYS A 57 -6.16 -4.37 -7.36
C CYS A 57 -6.19 -3.88 -8.81
N LEU A 58 -7.31 -4.14 -9.51
CA LEU A 58 -7.49 -3.83 -10.93
C LEU A 58 -7.21 -2.37 -11.31
N VAL A 59 -7.38 -1.43 -10.37
CA VAL A 59 -7.22 0.01 -10.63
C VAL A 59 -5.98 0.61 -9.98
N ARG A 60 -5.47 0.00 -8.90
CA ARG A 60 -4.40 0.59 -8.06
C ARG A 60 -3.15 -0.26 -7.98
N ASN A 61 -3.11 -1.38 -8.69
CA ASN A 61 -1.92 -2.22 -8.72
C ASN A 61 -0.73 -1.41 -9.25
N LEU A 62 0.45 -1.78 -8.76
CA LEU A 62 1.71 -1.22 -9.20
C LEU A 62 2.33 -2.23 -10.17
N PRO A 63 2.68 -1.84 -11.41
CA PRO A 63 3.47 -2.69 -12.28
C PRO A 63 4.78 -3.11 -11.59
N GLY A 64 5.01 -4.42 -11.48
CA GLY A 64 6.15 -4.99 -10.74
C GLY A 64 5.93 -5.18 -9.23
N GLY A 65 4.73 -4.88 -8.73
CA GLY A 65 4.25 -5.30 -7.42
C GLY A 65 5.07 -4.81 -6.24
N MET A 66 5.05 -5.59 -5.15
CA MET A 66 5.78 -5.33 -3.92
C MET A 66 7.29 -5.31 -4.16
N LYS A 67 7.80 -6.15 -5.08
CA LYS A 67 9.22 -6.17 -5.46
C LYS A 67 9.67 -4.81 -6.00
N HIS A 68 8.84 -4.19 -6.83
CA HIS A 68 9.10 -2.85 -7.34
C HIS A 68 8.93 -1.81 -6.22
N LEU A 69 7.85 -1.91 -5.44
CA LEU A 69 7.56 -1.02 -4.31
C LEU A 69 8.75 -0.91 -3.32
N HIS A 70 9.44 -2.01 -3.03
CA HIS A 70 10.63 -2.04 -2.15
C HIS A 70 11.86 -1.34 -2.76
N LYS A 71 11.92 -1.21 -4.09
CA LYS A 71 13.02 -0.58 -4.82
C LYS A 71 12.76 0.89 -5.19
N VAL A 72 11.52 1.37 -5.02
CA VAL A 72 11.15 2.76 -5.35
C VAL A 72 12.08 3.75 -4.64
N THR A 73 12.78 4.52 -5.46
CA THR A 73 13.71 5.59 -5.10
C THR A 73 13.44 6.76 -6.04
N ALA A 74 12.58 7.71 -5.64
CA ALA A 74 12.28 9.01 -6.30
C ALA A 74 12.44 9.12 -7.85
N ALA A 75 12.09 8.09 -8.60
CA ALA A 75 12.18 8.06 -10.06
C ALA A 75 10.88 7.54 -10.67
N ALA A 76 9.76 8.10 -10.21
CA ALA A 76 8.49 8.01 -10.91
C ALA A 76 7.98 9.44 -11.06
N THR A 77 8.59 10.17 -11.99
CA THR A 77 8.01 11.35 -12.65
C THR A 77 6.89 10.92 -13.58
#